data_AF-A0AAJ2UCA5-F1
#
_entry.id   AF-A0AAJ2UCA5-F1
#
_cell.length_a   1.000
_cell.length_b   1.000
_cell.length_c   1.000
_cell.angle_alpha   90.00
_cell.angle_beta   90.00
_cell.angle_gamma   90.00
#
_symmetry.space_group_name_H-M   'P 1'
#
loop_
_entity.id
_entity.type
_entity.pdbx_description
1 polymer ?
#
loop_
_entity_poly.entity_id
_entity_poly.type
_entity_poly.pdbx_seq_one_letter_code
_entity_poly.pdbx_strand_id
1 'polypeptide(L)'
;MKQYKFTIEDKFKYIKIAESKGLKNAILHFAEEFREIYKSKSKSKYARKEWMLHIYANNLIRNWQKKFYNNDMKSLISTRGKIKSPRKPKKKYTINDLSENDRGIYQEIVESVLRKSGIDPAIILEELKKRKQEQQQDKKKIENSTRICSVFKVNRTSIYEKIREKKPPKKMTYDEKLLEWIRENFYLYRKVKGRDVLYNIYISQGNYVSTYVFQKHYEFLGLKSIAYKKQGKPAPKEKKFTRIWAEDHIKGDFSSENFGEKWFADIKFIKIN
;
A
#
# COMPACT_ATOMS: atom_id res chain seq x y z
N MET A 1 -2.68 13.07 19.93
CA MET A 1 -4.03 13.64 20.11
C MET A 1 -5.05 12.51 20.14
N LYS A 2 -5.75 12.26 21.25
CA LYS A 2 -6.84 11.27 21.28
C LYS A 2 -8.07 11.91 20.62
N GLN A 3 -8.43 11.44 19.43
CA GLN A 3 -9.65 11.86 18.71
C GLN A 3 -10.89 11.50 19.55
N TYR A 4 -11.93 12.33 19.52
CA TYR A 4 -13.23 11.97 20.11
C TYR A 4 -13.72 10.69 19.43
N LYS A 5 -13.99 9.65 20.22
CA LYS A 5 -14.39 8.34 19.71
C LYS A 5 -15.91 8.29 19.62
N PHE A 6 -16.44 8.55 18.43
CA PHE A 6 -17.88 8.47 18.16
C PHE A 6 -18.43 7.06 18.45
N THR A 7 -19.48 7.02 19.26
CA THR A 7 -20.23 5.80 19.58
C THR A 7 -21.01 5.32 18.35
N ILE A 8 -21.69 4.18 18.46
CA ILE A 8 -22.57 3.69 17.39
C ILE A 8 -23.82 4.59 17.30
N GLU A 9 -24.38 4.99 18.45
CA GLU A 9 -25.55 5.86 18.57
C GLU A 9 -25.31 7.24 17.92
N ASP A 10 -24.14 7.85 18.17
CA ASP A 10 -23.76 9.12 17.54
C ASP A 10 -23.82 9.02 16.01
N LYS A 11 -23.26 7.94 15.47
CA LYS A 11 -23.18 7.72 14.00
C LYS A 11 -24.59 7.55 13.42
N PHE A 12 -25.42 6.74 14.07
CA PHE A 12 -26.79 6.51 13.63
C PHE A 12 -27.65 7.79 13.70
N LYS A 13 -27.48 8.61 14.74
CA LYS A 13 -28.16 9.90 14.88
C LYS A 13 -27.94 10.78 13.66
N TYR A 14 -26.69 10.99 13.23
CA TYR A 14 -26.40 11.85 12.08
C TYR A 14 -26.73 11.21 10.73
N ILE A 15 -26.68 9.88 10.61
CA ILE A 15 -27.19 9.19 9.41
C ILE A 15 -28.69 9.46 9.25
N LYS A 16 -29.49 9.27 10.31
CA LYS A 16 -30.95 9.51 10.29
C LYS A 16 -31.30 10.98 9.99
N ILE A 17 -30.54 11.93 10.56
CA ILE A 17 -30.73 13.36 10.25
C ILE A 17 -30.39 13.63 8.77
N ALA A 18 -29.33 13.02 8.24
CA ALA A 18 -28.95 13.19 6.84
C ALA A 18 -29.99 12.61 5.88
N GLU A 19 -30.63 11.49 6.22
CA GLU A 19 -31.70 10.86 5.45
C GLU A 19 -33.01 11.67 5.50
N SER A 20 -33.41 12.15 6.68
CA SER A 20 -34.70 12.82 6.88
C SER A 20 -34.69 14.30 6.51
N LYS A 21 -33.60 15.01 6.84
CA LYS A 21 -33.50 16.48 6.70
C LYS A 21 -32.41 16.90 5.71
N GLY A 22 -31.70 15.96 5.12
CA GLY A 22 -30.61 16.21 4.17
C GLY A 22 -29.24 16.41 4.84
N LEU A 23 -28.19 16.10 4.07
CA LEU A 23 -26.79 16.12 4.53
C LEU A 23 -26.36 17.48 5.09
N LYS A 24 -26.83 18.59 4.50
CA LYS A 24 -26.50 19.94 4.96
C LYS A 24 -26.98 20.20 6.39
N ASN A 25 -28.20 19.77 6.71
CA ASN A 25 -28.76 19.90 8.06
C ASN A 25 -28.07 18.96 9.06
N ALA A 26 -27.67 17.76 8.63
CA ALA A 26 -26.88 16.87 9.48
C ALA A 26 -25.50 17.46 9.84
N ILE A 27 -24.85 18.15 8.88
CA ILE A 27 -23.57 18.83 9.10
C ILE A 27 -23.73 20.00 10.08
N LEU A 28 -24.79 20.80 9.95
CA LEU A 28 -25.08 21.92 10.85
C LEU A 28 -25.32 21.42 12.28
N HIS A 29 -26.21 20.45 12.47
CA HIS A 29 -26.48 19.85 13.78
C HIS A 29 -25.23 19.23 14.41
N PHE A 30 -24.39 18.56 13.61
CA PHE A 30 -23.12 18.03 14.09
C PHE A 30 -22.17 19.15 14.54
N ALA A 31 -22.05 20.21 13.74
CA ALA A 31 -21.14 21.31 14.03
C ALA A 31 -21.55 22.10 15.28
N GLU A 32 -22.85 22.25 15.53
CA GLU A 32 -23.41 22.85 16.74
C GLU A 32 -23.12 22.00 17.98
N GLU A 33 -23.42 20.70 17.92
CA GLU A 33 -23.32 19.79 19.08
C GLU A 33 -21.87 19.53 19.50
N PHE A 34 -20.96 19.41 18.53
CA PHE A 34 -19.54 19.17 18.81
C PHE A 34 -18.69 20.44 18.87
N ARG A 35 -19.30 21.63 18.75
CA ARG A 35 -18.58 22.92 18.71
C ARG A 35 -17.64 23.10 19.90
N GLU A 36 -18.16 22.88 21.11
CA GLU A 36 -17.42 23.11 22.36
C GLU A 36 -16.33 22.07 22.62
N ILE A 37 -16.55 20.83 22.18
CA ILE A 37 -15.57 19.74 22.27
C ILE A 37 -14.33 20.03 21.41
N TYR A 38 -14.51 20.71 20.28
CA TYR A 38 -13.40 21.07 19.38
C TYR A 38 -12.83 22.47 19.63
N LYS A 39 -13.59 23.40 20.24
CA LYS A 39 -13.08 24.71 20.70
C LYS A 39 -12.05 24.57 21.83
N SER A 40 -12.32 23.72 22.82
CA SER A 40 -11.48 23.55 24.02
C SER A 40 -10.14 22.84 23.78
N LYS A 41 -9.96 22.15 22.65
CA LYS A 41 -8.80 21.27 22.38
C LYS A 41 -7.80 21.80 21.35
N SER A 42 -8.03 22.99 20.81
CA SER A 42 -7.26 23.54 19.70
C SER A 42 -6.18 24.54 20.18
N LYS A 43 -4.89 24.12 20.17
CA LYS A 43 -3.72 25.03 20.31
C LYS A 43 -3.41 25.84 19.03
N SER A 44 -4.18 25.65 17.95
CA SER A 44 -3.93 26.24 16.63
C SER A 44 -4.90 27.40 16.37
N LYS A 45 -4.36 28.56 15.98
CA LYS A 45 -5.13 29.75 15.55
C LYS A 45 -6.07 29.45 14.35
N TYR A 46 -5.82 28.35 13.61
CA TYR A 46 -6.54 27.95 12.40
C TYR A 46 -7.73 27.01 12.63
N ALA A 47 -7.77 26.29 13.75
CA ALA A 47 -8.87 25.35 14.07
C ALA A 47 -10.10 26.03 14.69
N ARG A 48 -10.05 27.36 14.87
CA ARG A 48 -11.20 28.19 15.28
C ARG A 48 -12.18 28.48 14.14
N LYS A 49 -11.86 28.12 12.90
CA LYS A 49 -12.68 28.49 11.74
C LYS A 49 -13.82 27.46 11.53
N GLU A 50 -15.05 27.94 11.67
CA GLU A 50 -16.31 27.19 11.60
C GLU A 50 -16.43 26.30 10.34
N TRP A 51 -15.97 26.77 9.19
CA TRP A 51 -15.99 26.00 7.93
C TRP A 51 -15.20 24.68 8.00
N MET A 52 -14.14 24.58 8.82
CA MET A 52 -13.37 23.34 8.95
C MET A 52 -14.13 22.26 9.71
N LEU A 53 -14.94 22.64 10.70
CA LEU A 53 -15.85 21.70 11.38
C LEU A 53 -16.90 21.17 10.41
N HIS A 54 -17.40 22.02 9.51
CA HIS A 54 -18.36 21.61 8.48
C HIS A 54 -17.74 20.60 7.49
N ILE A 55 -16.50 20.83 7.05
CA ILE A 55 -15.78 19.88 6.18
C ILE A 55 -15.52 18.56 6.90
N TYR A 56 -15.08 18.63 8.15
CA TYR A 56 -14.81 17.44 8.96
C TYR A 56 -16.09 16.61 9.19
N ALA A 57 -17.20 17.27 9.54
CA ALA A 57 -18.51 16.64 9.69
C ALA A 57 -18.98 15.97 8.41
N ASN A 58 -18.86 16.66 7.26
CA ASN A 58 -19.23 16.11 5.96
C ASN A 58 -18.48 14.81 5.65
N ASN A 59 -17.17 14.79 5.88
CA ASN A 59 -16.34 13.61 5.64
C ASN A 59 -16.70 12.44 6.56
N LEU A 60 -16.99 12.70 7.84
CA LEU A 60 -17.40 11.67 8.80
C LEU A 60 -18.75 11.07 8.45
N ILE A 61 -19.77 11.91 8.24
CA ILE A 61 -21.14 11.47 7.97
C ILE A 61 -21.19 10.65 6.68
N ARG A 62 -20.52 11.10 5.61
CA ARG A 62 -20.44 10.34 4.34
C ARG A 62 -19.75 8.98 4.52
N ASN A 63 -18.69 8.91 5.32
CA ASN A 63 -18.01 7.66 5.59
C ASN A 63 -18.89 6.70 6.40
N TRP A 64 -19.66 7.21 7.36
CA TRP A 64 -20.61 6.41 8.14
C TRP A 64 -21.76 5.91 7.27
N GLN A 65 -22.37 6.76 6.43
CA GLN A 65 -23.38 6.35 5.46
C GLN A 65 -22.85 5.24 4.54
N LYS A 66 -21.65 5.43 3.96
CA LYS A 66 -21.01 4.41 3.11
C LYS A 66 -20.81 3.08 3.83
N LYS A 67 -20.37 3.10 5.10
CA LYS A 67 -20.17 1.88 5.88
C LYS A 67 -21.49 1.24 6.29
N PHE A 68 -22.50 2.04 6.60
CA PHE A 68 -23.83 1.58 6.97
C PHE A 68 -24.51 0.82 5.82
N TYR A 69 -24.66 1.43 4.65
CA TYR A 69 -25.28 0.78 3.48
C TYR A 69 -24.46 -0.41 2.95
N ASN A 70 -23.13 -0.38 3.07
CA ASN A 70 -22.30 -1.53 2.68
C ASN A 70 -22.42 -2.70 3.66
N ASN A 71 -22.67 -2.45 4.95
CA ASN A 71 -22.91 -3.50 5.94
C ASN A 71 -24.34 -4.04 5.83
N ASP A 72 -25.33 -3.20 5.51
CA ASP A 72 -26.70 -3.66 5.22
C ASP A 72 -26.78 -4.48 3.93
N MET A 73 -26.01 -4.13 2.90
CA MET A 73 -25.83 -4.98 1.72
C MET A 73 -25.18 -6.33 2.06
N LYS A 74 -24.30 -6.39 3.07
CA LYS A 74 -23.72 -7.65 3.55
C LYS A 74 -24.70 -8.46 4.42
N SER A 75 -25.55 -7.81 5.21
CA SER A 75 -26.55 -8.51 6.03
C SER A 75 -27.68 -9.10 5.16
N LEU A 76 -28.07 -8.43 4.07
CA LEU A 76 -28.97 -8.96 3.03
C LEU A 76 -28.42 -10.20 2.29
N ILE A 77 -27.10 -10.33 2.19
CA ILE A 77 -26.45 -11.55 1.67
C ILE A 77 -26.53 -12.69 2.72
N SER A 78 -26.57 -12.37 4.01
CA SER A 78 -26.55 -13.35 5.10
C SER A 78 -27.92 -13.89 5.52
N THR A 79 -29.03 -13.18 5.20
CA THR A 79 -30.41 -13.63 5.48
C THR A 79 -30.94 -14.66 4.49
N ARG A 80 -30.24 -14.92 3.37
CA ARG A 80 -30.43 -16.19 2.65
C ARG A 80 -29.82 -17.30 3.49
N GLY A 81 -30.69 -18.06 4.16
CA GLY A 81 -30.34 -19.17 5.04
C GLY A 81 -29.19 -20.01 4.50
N LYS A 82 -28.33 -20.48 5.42
CA LYS A 82 -27.17 -21.35 5.17
C LYS A 82 -27.44 -22.28 3.98
N ILE A 83 -26.93 -21.90 2.81
CA ILE A 83 -26.88 -22.79 1.66
C ILE A 83 -26.09 -24.00 2.15
N LYS A 84 -26.74 -25.17 2.28
CA LYS A 84 -26.02 -26.45 2.46
C LYS A 84 -24.93 -26.44 1.41
N SER A 85 -23.67 -26.45 1.85
CA SER A 85 -22.53 -26.43 0.94
C SER A 85 -22.76 -27.53 -0.10
N PRO A 86 -22.63 -27.25 -1.41
CA PRO A 86 -22.79 -28.28 -2.42
C PRO A 86 -21.88 -29.44 -2.03
N ARG A 87 -22.46 -30.64 -1.92
CA ARG A 87 -21.73 -31.89 -1.62
C ARG A 87 -20.51 -31.89 -2.54
N LYS A 88 -19.30 -31.79 -1.96
CA LYS A 88 -18.07 -31.77 -2.77
C LYS A 88 -18.12 -33.01 -3.66
N PRO A 89 -18.00 -32.88 -4.99
CA PRO A 89 -17.92 -34.04 -5.85
C PRO A 89 -16.74 -34.89 -5.38
N LYS A 90 -16.92 -36.21 -5.30
CA LYS A 90 -15.84 -37.14 -4.98
C LYS A 90 -14.66 -36.83 -5.90
N LYS A 91 -13.45 -36.69 -5.34
CA LYS A 91 -12.24 -36.38 -6.11
C LYS A 91 -12.10 -37.46 -7.20
N LYS A 92 -12.08 -37.05 -8.47
CA LYS A 92 -11.68 -37.95 -9.56
C LYS A 92 -10.18 -38.14 -9.44
N TYR A 93 -9.74 -39.36 -9.21
CA TYR A 93 -8.32 -39.70 -9.23
C TYR A 93 -7.79 -39.51 -10.65
N THR A 94 -6.67 -38.82 -10.78
CA THR A 94 -5.95 -38.59 -12.03
C THR A 94 -4.69 -39.43 -12.06
N ILE A 95 -4.12 -39.68 -13.26
CA ILE A 95 -2.81 -40.35 -13.40
C ILE A 95 -1.73 -39.69 -12.53
N ASN A 96 -1.84 -38.38 -12.29
CA ASN A 96 -0.88 -37.64 -11.48
C ASN A 96 -0.97 -37.97 -9.98
N ASP A 97 -2.10 -38.52 -9.52
CA ASP A 97 -2.29 -38.96 -8.14
C ASP A 97 -1.67 -40.35 -7.87
N LEU A 98 -1.18 -41.06 -8.91
CA LEU A 98 -0.47 -42.34 -8.79
C LEU A 98 1.03 -42.14 -8.50
N SER A 99 1.62 -43.06 -7.75
CA SER A 99 3.07 -43.12 -7.54
C SER A 99 3.80 -43.50 -8.83
N GLU A 100 5.11 -43.26 -8.93
CA GLU A 100 5.88 -43.58 -10.14
C GLU A 100 5.81 -45.06 -10.52
N ASN A 101 5.85 -45.94 -9.52
CA ASN A 101 5.72 -47.39 -9.74
C ASN A 101 4.31 -47.75 -10.24
N ASP A 102 3.27 -47.16 -9.64
CA ASP A 102 1.88 -47.40 -10.05
C ASP A 102 1.59 -46.86 -11.46
N ARG A 103 2.30 -45.80 -11.89
CA ARG A 103 2.20 -45.28 -13.27
C ARG A 103 2.79 -46.25 -14.29
N GLY A 104 3.90 -46.92 -13.95
CA GLY A 104 4.48 -47.97 -14.79
C GLY A 104 3.51 -49.12 -14.98
N ILE A 105 2.96 -49.64 -13.88
CA ILE A 105 1.95 -50.72 -13.88
C ILE A 105 0.69 -50.28 -14.66
N TYR A 106 0.23 -49.04 -14.47
CA TYR A 106 -0.90 -48.50 -15.21
C TYR A 106 -0.64 -48.47 -16.72
N GLN A 107 0.56 -48.06 -17.15
CA GLN A 107 0.92 -48.02 -18.56
C GLN A 107 0.94 -49.43 -19.18
N GLU A 108 1.52 -50.41 -18.49
CA GLU A 108 1.53 -51.81 -18.94
C GLU A 108 0.11 -52.39 -19.09
N ILE A 109 -0.78 -52.09 -18.13
CA ILE A 109 -2.19 -52.52 -18.20
C ILE A 109 -2.87 -51.91 -19.42
N VAL A 110 -2.67 -50.61 -19.68
CA VAL A 110 -3.25 -49.92 -20.82
C VAL A 110 -2.73 -50.50 -22.13
N GLU A 111 -1.42 -50.71 -22.27
CA GLU A 111 -0.82 -51.31 -23.46
C GLU A 111 -1.32 -52.74 -23.70
N SER A 112 -1.47 -53.54 -22.64
CA SER A 112 -2.06 -54.88 -22.72
C SER A 112 -3.51 -54.86 -23.20
N VAL A 113 -4.32 -53.93 -22.68
CA VAL A 113 -5.72 -53.75 -23.13
C VAL A 113 -5.77 -53.31 -24.59
N LEU A 114 -4.92 -52.36 -25.00
CA LEU A 114 -4.87 -51.88 -26.39
C LEU A 114 -4.46 -52.98 -27.37
N ARG A 115 -3.46 -53.80 -27.01
CA ARG A 115 -3.06 -54.98 -27.80
C ARG A 115 -4.19 -56.00 -27.92
N LYS A 116 -4.90 -56.28 -26.82
CA LYS A 116 -6.09 -57.17 -26.84
C LYS A 116 -7.21 -56.62 -27.72
N SER A 117 -7.36 -55.31 -27.78
CA SER A 117 -8.34 -54.64 -28.64
C SER A 117 -7.87 -54.42 -30.08
N GLY A 118 -6.66 -54.85 -30.44
CA GLY A 118 -6.10 -54.71 -31.80
C GLY A 118 -5.79 -53.26 -32.20
N ILE A 119 -5.68 -52.34 -31.24
CA ILE A 119 -5.41 -50.92 -31.49
C ILE A 119 -3.90 -50.68 -31.35
N ASP A 120 -3.28 -50.23 -32.44
CA ASP A 120 -1.88 -49.84 -32.43
C ASP A 120 -1.68 -48.56 -31.59
N PRO A 121 -0.81 -48.57 -30.56
CA PRO A 121 -0.44 -47.38 -29.80
C PRO A 121 0.00 -46.18 -30.65
N ALA A 122 0.54 -46.41 -31.86
CA ALA A 122 0.93 -45.36 -32.79
C ALA A 122 -0.26 -44.47 -33.21
N ILE A 123 -1.45 -45.07 -33.40
CA ILE A 123 -2.68 -44.36 -33.77
C ILE A 123 -3.07 -43.38 -32.65
N ILE A 124 -2.94 -43.79 -31.40
CA ILE A 124 -3.23 -42.94 -30.24
C ILE A 124 -2.25 -41.78 -30.16
N LEU A 125 -0.96 -42.01 -30.46
CA LEU A 125 0.08 -40.97 -30.48
C LEU A 125 -0.20 -39.92 -31.57
N GLU A 126 -0.64 -40.33 -32.76
CA GLU A 126 -1.03 -39.42 -33.83
C GLU A 126 -2.27 -38.59 -33.46
N GLU A 127 -3.30 -39.24 -32.91
CA GLU A 127 -4.50 -38.58 -32.39
C GLU A 127 -4.13 -37.54 -31.30
N LEU A 128 -3.18 -37.87 -30.43
CA LEU A 128 -2.65 -36.98 -29.39
C LEU A 128 -1.93 -35.76 -29.97
N LYS A 129 -1.10 -35.98 -31.01
CA LYS A 129 -0.42 -34.88 -31.73
C LYS A 129 -1.43 -33.96 -32.39
N LYS A 130 -2.44 -34.51 -33.06
CA LYS A 130 -3.52 -33.75 -33.71
C LYS A 130 -4.29 -32.90 -32.69
N ARG A 131 -4.70 -33.47 -31.56
CA ARG A 131 -5.40 -32.73 -30.48
C ARG A 131 -4.54 -31.65 -29.82
N LYS A 132 -3.22 -31.86 -29.70
CA LYS A 132 -2.30 -30.81 -29.21
C LYS A 132 -2.20 -29.62 -30.19
N GLN A 133 -2.19 -29.89 -31.49
CA GLN A 133 -2.18 -28.85 -32.52
C GLN A 133 -3.51 -28.09 -32.57
N GLU A 134 -4.65 -28.79 -32.49
CA GLU A 134 -5.99 -28.19 -32.40
C GLU A 134 -6.10 -27.28 -31.16
N GLN A 135 -5.65 -27.72 -29.99
CA GLN A 135 -5.64 -26.88 -28.78
C GLN A 135 -4.74 -25.64 -28.88
N GLN A 136 -3.61 -25.73 -29.62
CA GLN A 136 -2.76 -24.56 -29.88
C GLN A 136 -3.41 -23.58 -30.87
N GLN A 137 -4.18 -24.07 -31.85
CA GLN A 137 -4.95 -23.23 -32.76
C GLN A 137 -6.18 -22.61 -32.08
N ASP A 138 -6.88 -23.36 -31.23
CA ASP A 138 -8.05 -22.89 -30.46
C ASP A 138 -7.67 -21.84 -29.42
N LYS A 139 -6.49 -21.94 -28.80
CA LYS A 139 -5.94 -20.87 -27.94
C LYS A 139 -5.76 -19.54 -28.68
N LYS A 140 -5.57 -19.57 -30.01
CA LYS A 140 -5.48 -18.37 -30.86
C LYS A 140 -6.86 -17.92 -31.39
N LYS A 141 -7.88 -18.77 -31.38
CA LYS A 141 -9.23 -18.52 -31.89
C LYS A 141 -10.31 -18.60 -30.80
N ILE A 142 -10.22 -17.81 -29.73
CA ILE A 142 -11.40 -17.58 -28.86
C ILE A 142 -12.08 -16.30 -29.34
N GLU A 143 -12.77 -16.39 -30.48
CA GLU A 143 -13.57 -15.26 -31.00
C GLU A 143 -14.97 -15.19 -30.38
N ASN A 144 -15.43 -16.21 -29.64
CA ASN A 144 -16.84 -16.24 -29.21
C ASN A 144 -17.04 -16.70 -27.76
N SER A 145 -16.46 -15.95 -26.82
CA SER A 145 -16.70 -16.10 -25.36
C SER A 145 -18.20 -16.08 -25.02
N THR A 146 -19.01 -15.40 -25.83
CA THR A 146 -20.47 -15.36 -25.79
C THR A 146 -21.13 -16.73 -25.90
N ARG A 147 -20.75 -17.54 -26.90
CA ARG A 147 -21.30 -18.88 -27.11
C ARG A 147 -20.89 -19.86 -26.00
N ILE A 148 -19.67 -19.75 -25.51
CA ILE A 148 -19.18 -20.59 -24.41
C ILE A 148 -19.95 -20.27 -23.12
N CYS A 149 -20.19 -18.98 -22.83
CA CYS A 149 -20.97 -18.58 -21.67
C CYS A 149 -22.42 -19.05 -21.74
N SER A 150 -23.04 -19.02 -22.93
CA SER A 150 -24.43 -19.48 -23.10
C SER A 150 -24.56 -20.99 -22.96
N VAL A 151 -23.62 -21.77 -23.51
CA VAL A 151 -23.65 -23.24 -23.45
C VAL A 151 -23.34 -23.75 -22.04
N PHE A 152 -22.30 -23.23 -21.39
CA PHE A 152 -21.84 -23.74 -20.09
C PHE A 152 -22.49 -23.04 -18.89
N LYS A 153 -23.32 -22.01 -19.11
CA LYS A 153 -23.91 -21.15 -18.05
C LYS A 153 -22.89 -20.57 -17.07
N VAL A 154 -21.67 -20.32 -17.55
CA VAL A 154 -20.59 -19.76 -16.75
C VAL A 154 -20.49 -18.25 -17.02
N ASN A 155 -20.21 -17.47 -15.98
CA ASN A 155 -20.04 -16.02 -16.12
C ASN A 155 -18.81 -15.68 -16.98
N ARG A 156 -18.99 -14.74 -17.92
CA ARG A 156 -17.95 -14.23 -18.85
C ARG A 156 -16.66 -13.84 -18.12
N THR A 157 -16.77 -13.23 -16.95
CA THR A 157 -15.63 -12.79 -16.14
C THR A 157 -14.70 -13.93 -15.75
N SER A 158 -15.23 -15.11 -15.42
CA SER A 158 -14.43 -16.26 -15.02
C SER A 158 -13.59 -16.85 -16.18
N ILE A 159 -14.07 -16.68 -17.41
CA ILE A 159 -13.35 -17.10 -18.63
C ILE A 159 -12.22 -16.10 -18.90
N TYR A 160 -12.47 -14.80 -18.80
CA TYR A 160 -11.43 -13.77 -18.95
C TYR A 160 -10.37 -13.81 -17.84
N GLU A 161 -10.74 -14.16 -16.60
CA GLU A 161 -9.78 -14.29 -15.49
C GLU A 161 -8.78 -15.42 -15.70
N LYS A 162 -9.20 -16.56 -16.27
CA LYS A 162 -8.30 -17.68 -16.59
C LYS A 162 -7.42 -17.42 -17.81
N ILE A 163 -7.89 -16.61 -18.77
CA ILE A 163 -7.19 -16.33 -20.04
C ILE A 163 -6.23 -15.13 -19.91
N ARG A 164 -6.43 -14.24 -18.93
CA ARG A 164 -5.48 -13.17 -18.63
C ARG A 164 -4.21 -13.77 -18.01
N GLU A 165 -3.31 -14.26 -18.85
CA GLU A 165 -1.89 -14.21 -18.51
C GLU A 165 -1.58 -12.76 -18.13
N LYS A 166 -1.11 -12.55 -16.90
CA LYS A 166 -0.67 -11.23 -16.46
C LYS A 166 0.47 -10.84 -17.38
N LYS A 167 0.21 -9.97 -18.37
CA LYS A 167 1.27 -9.39 -19.19
C LYS A 167 2.36 -8.88 -18.23
N PRO A 168 3.63 -9.21 -18.47
CA PRO A 168 4.70 -8.69 -17.63
C PRO A 168 4.58 -7.15 -17.60
N PRO A 169 4.86 -6.51 -16.46
CA PRO A 169 4.79 -5.06 -16.37
C PRO A 169 5.66 -4.46 -17.48
N LYS A 170 5.12 -3.47 -18.20
CA LYS A 170 5.89 -2.76 -19.23
C LYS A 170 7.18 -2.25 -18.59
N LYS A 171 8.34 -2.70 -19.09
CA LYS A 171 9.64 -2.20 -18.62
C LYS A 171 9.69 -0.71 -18.93
N MET A 172 10.10 0.08 -17.95
CA MET A 172 10.26 1.52 -18.13
C MET A 172 11.51 1.76 -18.98
N THR A 173 11.36 2.51 -20.07
CA THR A 173 12.48 3.01 -20.87
C THR A 173 12.98 4.31 -20.25
N TYR A 174 14.28 4.41 -20.05
CA TYR A 174 14.91 5.61 -19.50
C TYR A 174 15.58 6.39 -20.63
N ASP A 175 15.31 7.69 -20.69
CA ASP A 175 15.93 8.61 -21.63
C ASP A 175 17.29 9.07 -21.08
N GLU A 176 18.35 8.80 -21.84
CA GLU A 176 19.74 9.12 -21.50
C GLU A 176 19.94 10.62 -21.32
N LYS A 177 19.31 11.46 -22.16
CA LYS A 177 19.44 12.92 -22.09
C LYS A 177 18.88 13.47 -20.78
N LEU A 178 17.75 12.93 -20.34
CA LEU A 178 17.13 13.32 -19.07
C LEU A 178 17.97 12.86 -17.88
N LEU A 179 18.55 11.65 -17.94
CA LEU A 179 19.42 11.15 -16.89
C LEU A 179 20.68 12.01 -16.73
N GLU A 180 21.30 12.37 -17.85
CA GLU A 180 22.50 13.22 -17.87
C GLU A 180 22.19 14.62 -17.32
N TRP A 181 21.11 15.25 -17.79
CA TRP A 181 20.66 16.55 -17.28
C TRP A 181 20.40 16.54 -15.77
N ILE A 182 19.71 15.50 -15.26
CA ILE A 182 19.44 15.36 -13.82
C ILE A 182 20.75 15.24 -13.04
N ARG A 183 21.71 14.46 -13.55
CA ARG A 183 23.00 14.23 -12.91
C ARG A 183 23.78 15.54 -12.84
N GLU A 184 23.97 16.22 -13.95
CA GLU A 184 24.71 17.48 -14.03
C GLU A 184 24.13 18.55 -13.12
N ASN A 185 22.82 18.78 -13.19
CA ASN A 185 22.16 19.78 -12.35
C ASN A 185 22.23 19.42 -10.87
N PHE A 186 22.13 18.14 -10.52
CA PHE A 186 22.27 17.71 -9.14
C PHE A 186 23.66 18.02 -8.57
N TYR A 187 24.73 17.84 -9.35
CA TYR A 187 26.09 18.22 -8.96
C TYR A 187 26.32 19.73 -8.98
N LEU A 188 25.79 20.45 -9.97
CA LEU A 188 25.84 21.90 -10.07
C LEU A 188 25.29 22.57 -8.81
N TYR A 189 24.16 22.06 -8.30
CA TYR A 189 23.55 22.55 -7.06
C TYR A 189 24.10 21.89 -5.79
N ARG A 190 25.35 21.40 -5.84
CA ARG A 190 26.08 20.80 -4.70
C ARG A 190 25.29 19.71 -3.97
N LYS A 191 24.43 18.96 -4.69
CA LYS A 191 23.59 17.89 -4.15
C LYS A 191 22.54 18.36 -3.12
N VAL A 192 22.25 19.66 -3.06
CA VAL A 192 21.29 20.23 -2.09
C VAL A 192 19.87 20.12 -2.61
N LYS A 193 19.64 20.43 -3.88
CA LYS A 193 18.30 20.41 -4.48
C LYS A 193 17.81 18.97 -4.68
N GLY A 194 16.61 18.69 -4.20
CA GLY A 194 15.95 17.39 -4.37
C GLY A 194 15.15 17.31 -5.67
N ARG A 195 14.58 16.12 -5.91
CA ARG A 195 13.78 15.78 -7.09
C ARG A 195 12.80 16.87 -7.51
N ASP A 196 11.94 17.32 -6.59
CA ASP A 196 10.82 18.23 -6.93
C ASP A 196 11.33 19.60 -7.37
N VAL A 197 12.40 20.08 -6.75
CA VAL A 197 13.01 21.37 -7.12
C VAL A 197 13.68 21.26 -8.49
N LEU A 198 14.39 20.15 -8.76
CA LEU A 198 14.99 19.91 -10.07
C LEU A 198 13.94 19.74 -11.17
N TYR A 199 12.82 19.09 -10.87
CA TYR A 199 11.69 18.97 -11.80
C TYR A 199 11.12 20.32 -12.20
N ASN A 200 10.92 21.22 -11.23
CA ASN A 200 10.43 22.57 -11.52
C ASN A 200 11.41 23.38 -12.37
N ILE A 201 12.72 23.24 -12.12
CA ILE A 201 13.76 23.86 -12.96
C ILE A 201 13.70 23.30 -14.38
N TYR A 202 13.58 21.98 -14.52
CA TYR A 202 13.50 21.31 -15.82
C TYR A 202 12.33 21.80 -16.67
N ILE A 203 11.15 21.93 -16.07
CA ILE A 203 9.96 22.47 -16.75
C ILE A 203 10.11 23.95 -17.06
N SER A 204 10.70 24.73 -16.15
CA SER A 204 10.90 26.17 -16.38
C SER A 204 11.83 26.47 -17.55
N GLN A 205 12.68 25.53 -17.94
CA GLN A 205 13.55 25.61 -19.11
C GLN A 205 12.82 25.27 -20.43
N GLY A 206 11.50 25.02 -20.39
CA GLY A 206 10.69 24.70 -21.56
C GLY A 206 10.62 23.21 -21.92
N ASN A 207 11.22 22.33 -21.12
CA ASN A 207 11.16 20.88 -21.35
C ASN A 207 9.85 20.29 -20.81
N TYR A 208 9.27 19.32 -21.53
CA TYR A 208 8.01 18.68 -21.13
C TYR A 208 8.21 17.22 -20.75
N VAL A 209 8.09 16.91 -19.46
CA VAL A 209 8.12 15.54 -18.93
C VAL A 209 7.12 15.46 -17.78
N SER A 210 6.38 14.34 -17.67
CA SER A 210 5.47 14.14 -16.54
C SER A 210 6.24 13.95 -15.23
N THR A 211 5.68 14.40 -14.11
CA THR A 211 6.28 14.25 -12.78
C THR A 211 6.66 12.80 -12.48
N TYR A 212 5.81 11.85 -12.87
CA TYR A 212 6.05 10.42 -12.66
C TYR A 212 7.27 9.92 -13.44
N VAL A 213 7.38 10.30 -14.72
CA VAL A 213 8.51 9.91 -15.56
C VAL A 213 9.80 10.48 -15.00
N PHE A 214 9.82 11.78 -14.67
CA PHE A 214 10.97 12.43 -14.06
C PHE A 214 11.38 11.76 -12.74
N GLN A 215 10.40 11.45 -11.88
CA GLN A 215 10.64 10.74 -10.63
C GLN A 215 11.33 9.39 -10.86
N LYS A 216 10.87 8.60 -11.83
CA LYS A 216 11.45 7.28 -12.12
C LYS A 216 12.89 7.38 -12.62
N HIS A 217 13.21 8.39 -13.42
CA HIS A 217 14.57 8.66 -13.88
C HIS A 217 15.47 9.11 -12.72
N TYR A 218 14.98 9.99 -11.86
CA TYR A 218 15.70 10.43 -10.66
C TYR A 218 15.94 9.26 -9.68
N GLU A 219 14.95 8.39 -9.46
CA GLU A 219 15.06 7.19 -8.64
C GLU A 219 16.06 6.18 -9.23
N PHE A 220 16.06 6.00 -10.55
CA PHE A 220 16.99 5.12 -11.25
C PHE A 220 18.46 5.51 -11.01
N LEU A 221 18.76 6.81 -10.95
CA LEU A 221 20.10 7.31 -10.63
C LEU A 221 20.49 7.15 -9.15
N GLY A 222 19.56 6.76 -8.27
CA GLY A 222 19.84 6.56 -6.84
C GLY A 222 20.22 7.84 -6.07
N LEU A 223 19.93 9.02 -6.63
CA LEU A 223 20.34 10.30 -6.05
C LEU A 223 19.52 10.65 -4.80
N LYS A 224 20.21 11.09 -3.73
CA LYS A 224 19.57 11.57 -2.50
C LYS A 224 20.12 12.94 -2.14
N SER A 225 19.26 13.94 -2.09
CA SER A 225 19.64 15.30 -1.70
C SER A 225 20.15 15.32 -0.25
N ILE A 226 21.18 16.14 -0.02
CA ILE A 226 21.78 16.36 1.30
C ILE A 226 20.76 16.93 2.28
N ALA A 227 19.79 17.73 1.83
CA ALA A 227 18.74 18.29 2.69
C ALA A 227 17.88 17.19 3.35
N TYR A 228 17.76 16.02 2.71
CA TYR A 228 17.05 14.86 3.24
C TYR A 228 17.95 13.87 3.99
N LYS A 229 19.29 14.09 4.02
CA LYS A 229 20.12 13.39 4.98
C LYS A 229 19.68 13.90 6.34
N LYS A 230 18.94 13.07 7.09
CA LYS A 230 18.82 13.24 8.53
C LYS A 230 20.25 13.30 9.03
N GLN A 231 20.72 14.50 9.39
CA GLN A 231 21.89 14.60 10.24
C GLN A 231 21.57 13.67 11.41
N GLY A 232 22.46 12.72 11.68
CA GLY A 232 22.33 11.88 12.87
C GLY A 232 22.12 12.78 14.09
N LYS A 233 21.76 12.19 15.24
CA LYS A 233 21.69 12.95 16.50
C LYS A 233 22.89 13.90 16.55
N PRO A 234 22.67 15.22 16.75
CA PRO A 234 23.78 16.16 16.80
C PRO A 234 24.82 15.59 17.74
N ALA A 235 26.11 15.69 17.39
CA ALA A 235 27.18 15.23 18.25
C ALA A 235 26.87 15.67 19.69
N PRO A 236 26.96 14.77 20.70
CA PRO A 236 26.54 15.07 22.06
C PRO A 236 27.14 16.40 22.47
N LYS A 237 26.33 17.29 23.06
CA LYS A 237 26.75 18.66 23.37
C LYS A 237 28.02 18.71 24.23
N GLU A 238 28.30 17.62 24.94
CA GLU A 238 29.51 17.35 25.73
C GLU A 238 30.81 17.33 24.90
N LYS A 239 30.80 16.90 23.63
CA LYS A 239 32.01 16.96 22.76
C LYS A 239 32.49 18.39 22.45
N LYS A 240 31.67 19.40 22.75
CA LYS A 240 32.04 20.82 22.64
C LYS A 240 32.88 21.27 23.84
N PHE A 241 32.72 20.57 24.96
CA PHE A 241 33.36 20.84 26.25
C PHE A 241 34.55 19.91 26.54
N THR A 242 34.84 18.95 25.64
CA THR A 242 36.05 18.12 25.73
C THR A 242 37.34 18.85 25.33
N ARG A 243 37.22 20.06 24.78
CA ARG A 243 38.38 20.97 24.70
C ARG A 243 38.59 21.48 26.12
N ILE A 244 39.68 21.07 26.76
CA ILE A 244 40.10 21.61 28.06
C ILE A 244 40.42 23.09 27.82
N TRP A 245 39.60 24.02 28.32
CA TRP A 245 39.84 25.47 28.18
C TRP A 245 40.86 26.00 29.19
N ALA A 246 41.08 25.26 30.28
CA ALA A 246 42.12 25.49 31.28
C ALA A 246 42.44 24.14 31.96
N GLU A 247 43.69 23.92 32.37
CA GLU A 247 44.09 22.70 33.07
C GLU A 247 43.27 22.52 34.35
N ASP A 248 42.61 21.36 34.49
CA ASP A 248 41.88 21.01 35.71
C ASP A 248 42.90 20.56 36.77
N HIS A 249 43.34 21.51 37.60
CA HIS A 249 44.25 21.24 38.71
C HIS A 249 43.61 20.43 39.85
N ILE A 250 42.28 20.35 39.90
CA ILE A 250 41.53 19.67 40.96
C ILE A 250 41.26 18.21 40.55
N LYS A 251 41.16 17.91 39.25
CA LYS A 251 40.85 16.57 38.70
C LYS A 251 39.60 15.94 39.33
N GLY A 252 38.66 16.77 39.80
CA GLY A 252 37.48 16.32 40.52
C GLY A 252 37.72 15.79 41.94
N ASP A 253 38.89 16.02 42.55
CA ASP A 253 39.15 15.68 43.96
C ASP A 253 38.78 16.84 44.90
N PHE A 254 37.65 16.67 45.58
CA PHE A 254 37.08 17.64 46.53
C PHE A 254 37.38 17.28 47.99
N SER A 255 38.24 16.29 48.25
CA SER A 255 38.61 15.91 49.62
C SER A 255 39.43 17.01 50.31
N SER A 256 39.22 17.19 51.61
CA SER A 256 40.01 18.07 52.48
C SER A 256 40.21 17.39 53.83
N GLU A 257 41.41 17.45 54.39
CA GLU A 257 41.70 16.85 55.70
C GLU A 257 41.22 17.76 56.84
N ASN A 258 41.27 19.08 56.63
CA ASN A 258 40.88 20.06 57.64
C ASN A 258 39.77 21.00 57.14
N PHE A 259 38.91 21.43 58.08
CA PHE A 259 37.86 22.41 57.80
C PHE A 259 38.47 23.77 57.44
N GLY A 260 38.07 24.34 56.29
CA GLY A 260 38.54 25.64 55.80
C GLY A 260 39.77 25.61 54.89
N GLU A 261 40.36 24.43 54.66
CA GLU A 261 41.52 24.23 53.77
C GLU A 261 41.17 24.46 52.29
N LYS A 262 39.95 24.11 51.89
CA LYS A 262 39.43 24.30 50.52
C LYS A 262 38.07 24.99 50.57
N TRP A 263 37.92 26.03 49.76
CA TRP A 263 36.66 26.74 49.58
C TRP A 263 36.16 26.53 48.16
N PHE A 264 34.96 25.97 48.03
CA PHE A 264 34.34 25.71 46.74
C PHE A 264 33.18 26.68 46.51
N ALA A 265 33.14 27.29 45.33
CA ALA A 265 32.03 28.13 44.90
C ALA A 265 31.38 27.52 43.64
N ASP A 266 30.06 27.42 43.64
CA ASP A 266 29.26 26.96 42.50
C ASP A 266 28.33 28.08 42.04
N ILE A 267 28.17 28.25 40.73
CA ILE A 267 27.29 29.25 40.13
C ILE A 267 26.03 28.54 39.64
N LYS A 268 24.91 28.74 40.34
CA LYS A 268 23.60 28.27 39.90
C LYS A 268 22.86 29.39 39.18
N PHE A 269 22.53 29.16 37.92
CA PHE A 269 21.63 30.04 37.18
C PHE A 269 20.19 29.83 37.63
N ILE A 270 19.58 30.86 38.21
CA ILE A 270 18.15 30.87 38.52
C ILE A 270 17.42 31.44 37.30
N LYS A 271 16.52 30.64 36.73
CA LYS A 271 15.65 31.09 35.64
C LYS A 271 14.46 31.84 36.23
N ILE A 272 14.39 33.14 35.98
CA ILE A 272 13.19 33.95 36.27
C ILE A 272 12.25 33.81 35.06
N ASN A 273 11.00 33.41 35.31
CA ASN A 273 9.95 33.27 34.29
C ASN A 273 9.08 34.52 34.23
#